data_AF-A0A2D4UR75-F1
#
_entry.id   AF-A0A2D4UR75-F1
#
_cell.length_a   1.000
_cell.length_b   1.000
_cell.length_c   1.000
_cell.angle_alpha   90.00
_cell.angle_beta   90.00
_cell.angle_gamma   90.00
#
_symmetry.space_group_name_H-M   'P 1'
#
loop_
_entity.id
_entity.type
_entity.pdbx_description
1 polymer ?
#
loop_
_entity_poly.entity_id
_entity_poly.type
_entity_poly.pdbx_seq_one_letter_code
_entity_poly.pdbx_strand_id
1 'polypeptide(L)'
;MRLVILIASLLVLTEPSNSSALDQPGSSCDDLGALAADPLRQSEPVRFEDIQAKRLISACRTDIESATKAQDQARYYLQLGRGQLRDGDTGGAMASFNKSASFAYPAGYFALGVAYLLGDDVGKDDTMAKGYLLLALKGNVVWAAKALSALHQNRASEFYDAKLAQNYLTLFQDSQF
;
A
#
# COMPACT_ATOMS: atom_id res chain seq x y z
N MET A 1 3.82 2.81 77.73
CA MET A 1 3.14 2.03 76.68
C MET A 1 3.73 2.44 75.33
N ARG A 2 4.71 1.69 74.81
CA ARG A 2 5.28 1.92 73.46
C ARG A 2 5.02 0.66 72.65
N LEU A 3 4.13 0.79 71.67
CA LEU A 3 3.70 -0.28 70.80
C LEU A 3 4.76 -0.45 69.70
N VAL A 4 5.42 -1.60 69.65
CA VAL A 4 6.36 -1.96 68.58
C VAL A 4 5.56 -2.67 67.49
N ILE A 5 5.38 -2.03 66.33
CA ILE A 5 4.73 -2.62 65.17
C ILE A 5 5.81 -3.31 64.33
N LEU A 6 5.82 -4.65 64.34
CA LEU A 6 6.58 -5.48 63.42
C LEU A 6 5.90 -5.44 62.05
N ILE A 7 6.43 -4.67 61.12
CA ILE A 7 6.00 -4.69 59.72
C ILE A 7 6.78 -5.80 59.02
N ALA A 8 6.13 -6.94 58.78
CA ALA A 8 6.64 -8.00 57.93
C ALA A 8 6.66 -7.49 56.48
N SER A 9 7.84 -7.20 55.95
CA SER A 9 8.04 -6.79 54.57
C SER A 9 7.80 -7.98 53.64
N LEU A 10 6.61 -8.04 53.05
CA LEU A 10 6.26 -8.99 51.99
C LEU A 10 6.92 -8.51 50.68
N LEU A 11 8.08 -9.07 50.35
CA LEU A 11 8.69 -8.91 49.02
C LEU A 11 7.82 -9.62 47.99
N VAL A 12 6.97 -8.87 47.31
CA VAL A 12 6.28 -9.32 46.10
C VAL A 12 7.33 -9.33 44.99
N LEU A 13 7.80 -10.52 44.62
CA LEU A 13 8.53 -10.75 43.38
C LEU A 13 7.54 -10.52 42.23
N THR A 14 7.51 -9.31 41.68
CA THR A 14 6.83 -9.07 40.41
C THR A 14 7.67 -9.73 39.32
N GLU A 15 7.20 -10.86 38.80
CA GLU A 15 7.78 -11.44 37.59
C GLU A 15 7.68 -10.42 36.45
N PRO A 16 8.73 -10.23 35.64
CA PRO A 16 8.61 -9.43 34.43
C PRO A 16 7.60 -10.13 33.52
N SER A 17 6.47 -9.46 33.26
CA SER A 17 5.52 -9.88 32.25
C SER A 17 6.23 -9.86 30.89
N ASN A 18 6.75 -11.00 30.47
CA ASN A 18 7.12 -11.27 29.09
C ASN A 18 5.83 -11.27 28.26
N SER A 19 5.36 -10.08 27.88
CA SER A 19 4.38 -9.94 26.81
C SER A 19 5.08 -10.33 25.51
N SER A 20 5.05 -11.63 25.20
CA SER A 20 5.33 -12.11 23.86
C SER A 20 4.45 -11.32 22.89
N ALA A 21 5.06 -10.55 22.00
CA ALA A 21 4.42 -9.74 20.96
C ALA A 21 3.73 -10.59 19.87
N LEU A 22 3.22 -11.78 20.24
CA LEU A 22 2.61 -12.78 19.36
C LEU A 22 1.08 -12.83 19.51
N ASP A 23 0.49 -12.07 20.44
CA ASP A 23 -0.92 -12.22 20.85
C ASP A 23 -1.79 -10.97 20.56
N GLN A 24 -1.30 -10.05 19.72
CA GLN A 24 -2.21 -9.09 19.09
C GLN A 24 -3.05 -9.86 18.07
N PRO A 25 -4.39 -9.63 17.98
CA PRO A 25 -5.17 -10.12 16.85
C PRO A 25 -4.39 -9.82 15.57
N GLY A 26 -4.07 -10.87 14.80
CA GLY A 26 -3.21 -10.72 13.64
C GLY A 26 -3.79 -9.62 12.74
N SER A 27 -3.08 -8.50 12.63
CA SER A 27 -3.52 -7.37 11.81
C SER A 27 -3.76 -7.86 10.38
N SER A 28 -4.91 -7.51 9.80
CA SER A 28 -5.30 -7.97 8.47
C SER A 28 -4.36 -7.41 7.38
N CYS A 29 -4.43 -7.98 6.18
CA CYS A 29 -3.76 -7.44 5.00
C CYS A 29 -4.13 -5.95 4.80
N ASP A 30 -5.42 -5.62 4.99
CA ASP A 30 -5.93 -4.26 4.90
C ASP A 30 -5.26 -3.34 5.93
N ASP A 31 -5.21 -3.71 7.22
CA ASP A 31 -4.62 -2.89 8.29
C ASP A 31 -3.12 -2.60 8.10
N LEU A 32 -2.41 -3.52 7.46
CA LEU A 32 -0.97 -3.43 7.26
C LEU A 32 -0.58 -2.82 5.91
N GLY A 33 -1.52 -2.75 4.98
CA GLY A 33 -1.21 -2.64 3.55
C GLY A 33 -2.05 -1.65 2.77
N ALA A 34 -3.07 -1.02 3.35
CA ALA A 34 -3.92 -0.09 2.61
C ALA A 34 -3.15 1.06 1.95
N LEU A 35 -3.49 1.32 0.69
CA LEU A 35 -2.88 2.35 -0.15
C LEU A 35 -3.76 3.61 -0.15
N ALA A 36 -3.17 4.78 0.09
CA ALA A 36 -3.91 6.05 0.09
C ALA A 36 -4.61 6.34 -1.25
N ALA A 37 -3.98 5.95 -2.35
CA ALA A 37 -4.52 6.09 -3.71
C ALA A 37 -5.65 5.11 -4.02
N ASP A 38 -5.88 4.08 -3.19
CA ASP A 38 -6.93 3.09 -3.43
C ASP A 38 -8.30 3.63 -2.96
N PRO A 39 -9.25 3.86 -3.88
CA PRO A 39 -10.59 4.33 -3.52
C PRO A 39 -11.45 3.23 -2.87
N LEU A 40 -11.01 1.97 -2.90
CA LEU A 40 -11.72 0.80 -2.40
C LEU A 40 -11.07 0.20 -1.14
N ARG A 41 -10.11 0.91 -0.54
CA ARG A 41 -9.45 0.54 0.72
C ARG A 41 -10.46 0.33 1.85
N GLN A 42 -10.15 -0.58 2.77
CA GLN A 42 -11.03 -0.93 3.91
C GLN A 42 -10.48 -0.45 5.26
N SER A 43 -9.33 0.20 5.28
CA SER A 43 -8.64 0.68 6.48
C SER A 43 -7.89 1.99 6.19
N GLU A 44 -7.33 2.59 7.25
CA GLU A 44 -6.48 3.76 7.14
C GLU A 44 -5.23 3.48 6.30
N PRO A 45 -4.80 4.40 5.42
CA PRO A 45 -3.62 4.19 4.60
C PRO A 45 -2.34 4.03 5.42
N VAL A 46 -1.53 3.04 5.04
CA VAL A 46 -0.18 2.84 5.59
C VAL A 46 0.84 3.49 4.65
N ARG A 47 1.62 4.44 5.16
CA ARG A 47 2.71 5.07 4.38
C ARG A 47 3.74 4.01 4.00
N PHE A 48 4.38 4.15 2.83
CA PHE A 48 5.26 3.10 2.31
C PHE A 48 6.44 2.80 3.24
N GLU A 49 6.99 3.85 3.85
CA GLU A 49 8.07 3.76 4.85
C GLU A 49 7.67 3.03 6.13
N ASP A 50 6.38 3.01 6.48
CA ASP A 50 5.85 2.39 7.69
C ASP A 50 5.42 0.92 7.46
N ILE A 51 5.45 0.44 6.21
CA ILE A 51 5.07 -0.94 5.89
C ILE A 51 5.99 -1.93 6.62
N GLN A 52 5.39 -2.77 7.46
CA GLN A 52 6.02 -3.93 8.07
C GLN A 52 6.01 -5.10 7.08
N ALA A 53 6.94 -5.10 6.13
CA ALA A 53 6.93 -5.96 4.93
C ALA A 53 6.61 -7.44 5.21
N LYS A 54 7.34 -8.09 6.12
CA LYS A 54 7.15 -9.51 6.44
C LYS A 54 5.76 -9.80 7.03
N ARG A 55 5.26 -8.92 7.90
CA ARG A 55 3.91 -9.06 8.49
C ARG A 55 2.83 -8.89 7.42
N LEU A 56 2.97 -7.87 6.56
CA LEU A 56 2.03 -7.61 5.48
C LEU A 56 1.96 -8.77 4.49
N ILE A 57 3.12 -9.26 4.03
CA ILE A 57 3.19 -10.39 3.09
C ILE A 57 2.51 -11.63 3.69
N SER A 58 2.76 -11.93 4.96
CA SER A 58 2.13 -13.08 5.63
C SER A 58 0.61 -12.90 5.73
N ALA A 59 0.13 -11.75 6.20
CA ALA A 59 -1.30 -11.47 6.34
C ALA A 59 -2.02 -11.53 4.99
N CYS A 60 -1.48 -10.93 3.94
CA CYS A 60 -2.09 -10.95 2.62
C CYS A 60 -2.18 -12.34 2.00
N ARG A 61 -1.19 -13.22 2.22
CA ARG A 61 -1.28 -14.61 1.73
C ARG A 61 -2.44 -15.35 2.39
N THR A 62 -2.60 -15.22 3.71
CA THR A 62 -3.73 -15.79 4.45
C THR A 62 -5.07 -15.21 3.98
N ASP A 63 -5.15 -13.88 3.82
CA ASP A 63 -6.39 -13.22 3.42
C ASP A 63 -6.78 -13.54 1.97
N ILE A 64 -5.81 -13.68 1.06
CA ILE A 64 -6.05 -14.13 -0.33
C ILE A 64 -6.65 -15.54 -0.37
N GLU A 65 -6.11 -16.47 0.43
CA GLU A 65 -6.60 -17.86 0.48
C GLU A 65 -8.03 -17.95 1.03
N SER A 66 -8.38 -17.08 1.98
CA SER A 66 -9.69 -17.05 2.62
C SER A 66 -10.74 -16.20 1.88
N ALA A 67 -10.30 -15.33 0.96
CA ALA A 67 -11.17 -14.36 0.30
C ALA A 67 -12.20 -15.03 -0.63
N THR A 68 -13.47 -14.74 -0.36
CA THR A 68 -14.61 -15.25 -1.14
C THR A 68 -15.07 -14.30 -2.25
N LYS A 69 -14.62 -13.03 -2.22
CA LYS A 69 -14.95 -12.02 -3.24
C LYS A 69 -13.72 -11.70 -4.08
N ALA A 70 -13.90 -11.67 -5.39
CA ALA A 70 -12.83 -11.31 -6.33
C ALA A 70 -12.25 -9.91 -6.08
N GLN A 71 -13.09 -8.96 -5.65
CA GLN A 71 -12.64 -7.60 -5.32
C GLN A 71 -11.72 -7.57 -4.09
N ASP A 72 -11.97 -8.43 -3.09
CA ASP A 72 -11.11 -8.55 -1.92
C ASP A 72 -9.77 -9.18 -2.31
N GLN A 73 -9.80 -10.27 -3.09
CA GLN A 73 -8.56 -10.86 -3.63
C GLN A 73 -7.74 -9.84 -4.40
N ALA A 74 -8.38 -9.04 -5.26
CA ALA A 74 -7.68 -8.04 -6.06
C ALA A 74 -7.03 -6.95 -5.21
N ARG A 75 -7.71 -6.50 -4.15
CA ARG A 75 -7.17 -5.56 -3.16
C ARG A 75 -5.99 -6.17 -2.40
N TYR A 76 -6.10 -7.42 -1.94
CA TYR A 76 -5.01 -8.08 -1.22
C TYR A 76 -3.79 -8.34 -2.10
N TYR A 77 -3.96 -8.63 -3.40
CA TYR A 77 -2.83 -8.70 -4.33
C TYR A 77 -2.13 -7.34 -4.50
N LEU A 78 -2.86 -6.23 -4.54
CA LEU A 78 -2.24 -4.90 -4.53
C LEU A 78 -1.39 -4.69 -3.27
N GLN A 79 -1.96 -5.00 -2.10
CA GLN A 79 -1.30 -4.78 -0.81
C GLN A 79 -0.10 -5.73 -0.61
N LEU A 80 -0.22 -6.99 -1.04
CA LEU A 80 0.89 -7.95 -1.13
C LEU A 80 2.04 -7.38 -1.96
N GLY A 81 1.73 -6.82 -3.14
CA GLY A 81 2.74 -6.21 -4.00
C GLY A 81 3.46 -5.04 -3.32
N ARG A 82 2.77 -4.21 -2.52
CA ARG A 82 3.41 -3.16 -1.70
C ARG A 82 4.35 -3.75 -0.65
N GLY A 83 3.93 -4.83 0.00
CA GLY A 83 4.77 -5.56 0.96
C GLY A 83 6.02 -6.13 0.32
N GLN A 84 5.89 -6.72 -0.86
CA GLN A 84 7.01 -7.28 -1.63
C GLN A 84 7.98 -6.20 -2.11
N LEU A 85 7.49 -5.05 -2.61
CA LEU A 85 8.35 -3.91 -2.92
C LEU A 85 9.12 -3.44 -1.69
N ARG A 86 8.46 -3.32 -0.53
CA ARG A 86 9.13 -2.92 0.72
C ARG A 86 10.18 -3.93 1.18
N ASP A 87 10.00 -5.20 0.83
CA ASP A 87 10.93 -6.30 1.10
C ASP A 87 12.09 -6.40 0.08
N GLY A 88 12.08 -5.59 -0.98
CA GLY A 88 13.03 -5.67 -2.09
C GLY A 88 12.74 -6.77 -3.11
N ASP A 89 11.59 -7.44 -3.04
CA ASP A 89 11.12 -8.44 -4.01
C ASP A 89 10.34 -7.76 -5.14
N THR A 90 11.04 -7.06 -6.04
CA THR A 90 10.35 -6.34 -7.11
C THR A 90 9.69 -7.29 -8.12
N GLY A 91 10.32 -8.43 -8.43
CA GLY A 91 9.73 -9.43 -9.32
C GLY A 91 8.39 -9.95 -8.80
N GLY A 92 8.34 -10.31 -7.51
CA GLY A 92 7.10 -10.71 -6.85
C GLY A 92 6.08 -9.58 -6.76
N ALA A 93 6.51 -8.36 -6.48
CA ALA A 93 5.61 -7.21 -6.45
C ALA A 93 4.91 -6.99 -7.80
N MET A 94 5.66 -7.04 -8.90
CA MET A 94 5.11 -6.89 -10.24
C MET A 94 4.14 -8.02 -10.59
N ALA A 95 4.43 -9.25 -10.18
CA ALA A 95 3.49 -10.36 -10.34
C ALA A 95 2.18 -10.10 -9.57
N SER A 96 2.27 -9.60 -8.35
CA SER A 96 1.11 -9.25 -7.51
C SER A 96 0.31 -8.08 -8.08
N PHE A 97 0.96 -7.01 -8.56
CA PHE A 97 0.27 -5.90 -9.22
C PHE A 97 -0.42 -6.34 -10.51
N ASN A 98 0.24 -7.15 -11.34
CA ASN A 98 -0.40 -7.76 -12.52
C ASN A 98 -1.60 -8.61 -12.13
N LYS A 99 -1.51 -9.38 -11.05
CA LYS A 99 -2.64 -10.17 -10.55
C LYS A 99 -3.80 -9.29 -10.10
N SER A 100 -3.53 -8.21 -9.35
CA SER A 100 -4.54 -7.21 -8.96
C SER A 100 -5.20 -6.58 -10.19
N ALA A 101 -4.40 -6.12 -11.15
CA ALA A 101 -4.88 -5.53 -12.41
C ALA A 101 -5.69 -6.51 -13.26
N SER A 102 -5.40 -7.83 -13.20
CA SER A 102 -6.16 -8.85 -13.93
C SER A 102 -7.62 -8.98 -13.47
N PHE A 103 -7.94 -8.52 -12.25
CA PHE A 103 -9.32 -8.39 -11.76
C PHE A 103 -9.96 -7.05 -12.14
N ALA A 104 -9.32 -6.27 -13.02
CA ALA A 104 -9.67 -4.88 -13.34
C ALA A 104 -9.70 -3.95 -12.12
N TYR A 105 -8.88 -4.22 -11.11
CA TYR A 105 -8.83 -3.43 -9.89
C TYR A 105 -8.11 -2.09 -10.13
N PRO A 106 -8.78 -0.93 -9.93
CA PRO A 106 -8.23 0.37 -10.33
C PRO A 106 -6.86 0.68 -9.74
N ALA A 107 -6.66 0.38 -8.45
CA ALA A 107 -5.40 0.66 -7.77
C ALA A 107 -4.28 -0.32 -8.18
N GLY A 108 -4.62 -1.51 -8.70
CA GLY A 108 -3.68 -2.40 -9.36
C GLY A 108 -3.13 -1.81 -10.65
N TYR A 109 -3.99 -1.19 -11.47
CA TYR A 109 -3.53 -0.40 -12.63
C TYR A 109 -2.65 0.77 -12.20
N PHE A 110 -3.02 1.49 -11.13
CA PHE A 110 -2.20 2.59 -10.63
C PHE A 110 -0.79 2.14 -10.26
N ALA A 111 -0.65 1.01 -9.54
CA ALA A 111 0.64 0.47 -9.16
C ALA A 111 1.53 0.15 -10.38
N LEU A 112 0.98 -0.52 -11.40
CA LEU A 112 1.70 -0.80 -12.65
C LEU A 112 2.08 0.49 -13.39
N GLY A 113 1.15 1.45 -13.47
CA GLY A 113 1.38 2.72 -14.13
C GLY A 113 2.52 3.52 -13.51
N VAL A 114 2.59 3.55 -12.17
CA VAL A 114 3.70 4.19 -11.44
C VAL A 114 5.01 3.42 -11.61
N ALA A 115 4.98 2.08 -11.59
CA ALA A 115 6.19 1.27 -11.76
C ALA A 115 6.87 1.53 -13.12
N TYR A 116 6.10 1.56 -14.21
CA TYR A 116 6.63 1.89 -15.54
C TYR A 116 7.00 3.37 -15.70
N LEU A 117 6.32 4.27 -14.99
CA LEU A 117 6.64 5.71 -15.03
C LEU A 117 8.01 6.01 -14.43
N LEU A 118 8.30 5.43 -13.27
CA LEU A 118 9.55 5.61 -12.55
C LEU A 118 10.67 4.80 -13.21
N GLY A 119 10.39 3.55 -13.57
CA GLY A 119 11.33 2.67 -14.26
C GLY A 119 12.48 2.16 -13.39
N ASP A 120 12.40 2.32 -12.07
CA ASP A 120 13.46 1.93 -11.13
C ASP A 120 13.76 0.42 -11.20
N ASP A 121 12.73 -0.41 -11.41
CA ASP A 121 12.88 -1.88 -11.35
C ASP A 121 12.44 -2.66 -12.60
N VAL A 122 11.52 -2.11 -13.41
CA VAL A 122 10.96 -2.80 -14.60
C VAL A 122 11.37 -2.19 -15.93
N GLY A 123 12.25 -1.19 -15.88
CA GLY A 123 12.55 -0.33 -17.02
C GLY A 123 11.44 0.69 -17.25
N LYS A 124 11.84 1.92 -17.53
CA LYS A 124 10.90 3.00 -17.82
C LYS A 124 10.19 2.75 -19.14
N ASP A 125 8.86 2.78 -19.14
CA ASP A 125 8.03 2.68 -20.35
C ASP A 125 6.85 3.67 -20.22
N ASP A 126 6.98 4.82 -20.86
CA ASP A 126 5.99 5.89 -20.79
C ASP A 126 4.66 5.51 -21.44
N THR A 127 4.66 4.63 -22.45
CA THR A 127 3.44 4.17 -23.13
C THR A 127 2.64 3.24 -22.22
N MET A 128 3.30 2.26 -21.59
CA MET A 128 2.67 1.40 -20.60
C MET A 128 2.21 2.20 -19.39
N ALA A 129 3.05 3.10 -18.87
CA ALA A 129 2.71 3.98 -17.76
C ALA A 129 1.41 4.75 -18.04
N LYS A 130 1.34 5.44 -19.19
CA LYS A 130 0.15 6.17 -19.61
C LYS A 130 -1.09 5.29 -19.68
N GLY A 131 -0.99 4.13 -20.33
CA GLY A 131 -2.12 3.21 -20.51
C GLY A 131 -2.72 2.77 -19.17
N TYR A 132 -1.87 2.33 -18.24
CA TYR A 132 -2.30 1.90 -16.91
C TYR A 132 -2.84 3.06 -16.06
N LEU A 133 -2.20 4.23 -16.10
CA LEU A 133 -2.66 5.39 -15.35
C LEU A 133 -4.03 5.90 -15.85
N LEU A 134 -4.31 5.83 -17.14
CA LEU A 134 -5.63 6.15 -17.69
C LEU A 134 -6.71 5.14 -17.23
N LEU A 135 -6.38 3.84 -17.18
CA LEU A 135 -7.29 2.82 -16.62
C LEU A 135 -7.56 3.05 -15.12
N ALA A 136 -6.52 3.40 -14.36
CA ALA A 136 -6.65 3.73 -12.95
C ALA A 136 -7.53 4.96 -12.72
N LEU A 137 -7.31 6.03 -13.51
CA LEU A 137 -8.12 7.25 -13.43
C LEU A 137 -9.59 6.99 -13.77
N LYS A 138 -9.86 6.16 -14.79
CA LYS A 138 -11.23 5.72 -15.13
C LYS A 138 -11.90 4.97 -13.97
N GLY A 139 -11.11 4.28 -13.14
CA GLY A 139 -11.55 3.62 -11.92
C GLY A 139 -11.49 4.49 -10.67
N ASN A 140 -11.51 5.82 -10.81
CA ASN A 140 -11.51 6.81 -9.73
C ASN A 140 -10.25 6.82 -8.84
N VAL A 141 -9.12 6.27 -9.30
CA VAL A 141 -7.83 6.48 -8.64
C VAL A 141 -7.31 7.85 -9.03
N VAL A 142 -7.74 8.89 -8.31
CA VAL A 142 -7.42 10.27 -8.69
C VAL A 142 -5.91 10.58 -8.58
N TRP A 143 -5.18 9.88 -7.71
CA TRP A 143 -3.71 9.96 -7.67
C TRP A 143 -3.06 9.63 -9.01
N ALA A 144 -3.73 8.88 -9.89
CA ALA A 144 -3.27 8.66 -11.26
C ALA A 144 -3.19 9.95 -12.08
N ALA A 145 -4.05 10.95 -11.81
CA ALA A 145 -3.95 12.26 -12.45
C ALA A 145 -2.63 12.96 -12.10
N LYS A 146 -2.17 12.88 -10.85
CA LYS A 146 -0.85 13.41 -10.47
C LYS A 146 0.30 12.72 -11.23
N ALA A 147 0.22 11.40 -11.39
CA ALA A 147 1.22 10.65 -12.16
C ALA A 147 1.18 10.98 -13.66
N LEU A 148 -0.02 11.14 -14.25
CA LEU A 148 -0.18 11.60 -15.64
C LEU A 148 0.34 13.03 -15.82
N SER A 149 0.13 13.91 -14.84
CA SER A 149 0.72 15.24 -14.83
C SER A 149 2.25 15.17 -14.89
N ALA A 150 2.88 14.34 -14.04
CA ALA A 150 4.33 14.15 -14.05
C ALA A 150 4.85 13.60 -15.40
N LEU A 151 4.14 12.63 -16.00
CA LEU A 151 4.46 12.10 -17.33
C LEU A 151 4.45 13.21 -18.39
N HIS A 152 3.35 13.98 -18.46
CA HIS A 152 3.18 15.04 -19.46
C HIS A 152 4.08 16.26 -19.21
N GLN A 153 4.55 16.45 -17.97
CA GLN A 153 5.50 17.52 -17.63
C GLN A 153 6.96 17.16 -18.02
N ASN A 154 7.26 15.88 -18.19
CA ASN A 154 8.60 15.40 -18.52
C ASN A 154 8.96 15.73 -19.98
N ARG A 155 9.86 16.69 -20.19
CA ARG A 155 10.33 17.10 -21.53
C ARG A 155 11.04 16.00 -22.33
N ALA A 156 11.50 14.94 -21.65
CA ALA A 156 12.11 13.79 -22.31
C ALA A 156 11.08 12.75 -22.78
N SER A 157 9.81 12.86 -22.33
CA SER A 157 8.73 11.96 -22.77
C SER A 157 8.22 12.36 -24.14
N GLU A 158 7.88 11.37 -24.97
CA GLU A 158 7.13 11.61 -26.22
C GLU A 158 5.72 12.20 -25.96
N PHE A 159 5.22 12.05 -24.74
CA PHE A 159 3.94 12.60 -24.32
C PHE A 159 4.05 13.99 -23.70
N TYR A 160 5.21 14.67 -23.78
CA TYR A 160 5.35 16.02 -23.24
C TYR A 160 4.25 16.96 -23.76
N ASP A 161 3.45 17.48 -22.83
CA ASP A 161 2.41 18.47 -23.07
C ASP A 161 2.15 19.23 -21.75
N ALA A 162 2.74 20.42 -21.64
CA ALA A 162 2.65 21.23 -20.42
C ALA A 162 1.21 21.65 -20.07
N LYS A 163 0.33 21.84 -21.07
CA LYS A 163 -1.06 22.23 -20.83
C LYS A 163 -1.84 21.04 -20.29
N LEU A 164 -1.67 19.87 -20.90
CA LEU A 164 -2.30 18.64 -20.42
C LEU A 164 -1.77 18.24 -19.05
N ALA A 165 -0.47 18.42 -18.78
CA ALA A 165 0.11 18.21 -17.47
C ALA A 165 -0.56 19.07 -16.39
N GLN A 166 -0.79 20.36 -16.68
CA GLN A 166 -1.49 21.27 -15.77
C GLN A 166 -2.95 20.86 -15.56
N ASN A 167 -3.66 20.44 -16.61
CA ASN A 167 -5.05 19.98 -16.48
C ASN A 167 -5.16 18.77 -15.53
N TYR A 168 -4.25 17.80 -15.65
CA TYR A 168 -4.20 16.65 -14.76
C TYR A 168 -3.80 17.03 -13.33
N LEU A 169 -2.90 18.00 -13.15
CA LEU A 169 -2.54 18.49 -11.82
C LEU A 169 -3.74 19.16 -11.13
N THR A 170 -4.48 19.99 -11.86
CA THR A 170 -5.71 20.62 -11.38
C THR A 170 -6.76 19.57 -11.02
N LEU A 171 -6.97 18.54 -11.85
CA LEU A 171 -7.86 17.43 -11.53
C LEU A 171 -7.50 16.73 -10.20
N PHE A 172 -6.20 16.54 -9.94
CA PHE A 172 -5.73 16.00 -8.66
C PHE A 172 -6.00 16.99 -7.51
N GLN A 173 -5.71 18.28 -7.67
CA GLN A 173 -5.85 19.27 -6.60
C GLN A 173 -7.31 19.57 -6.21
N ASP A 174 -8.23 19.56 -7.18
CA ASP A 174 -9.64 19.86 -6.97
C ASP A 174 -10.41 18.68 -6.35
N SER A 175 -9.80 17.50 -6.35
CA SER A 175 -10.40 16.32 -5.75
C SER A 175 -10.09 16.28 -4.25
N GLN A 176 -11.14 16.22 -3.43
CA GLN A 176 -10.99 16.04 -1.98
C GLN A 176 -10.60 14.58 -1.70
N PHE A 177 -9.52 14.35 -0.96
CA PHE A 177 -9.00 13.02 -0.58
C PHE A 177 -9.00 12.81 0.92
#